data_AF-A0A420WZ31-F1
#
_entry.id   AF-A0A420WZ31-F1
#
_cell.length_a   1.000
_cell.length_b   1.000
_cell.length_c   1.000
_cell.angle_alpha   90.00
_cell.angle_beta   90.00
_cell.angle_gamma   90.00
#
_symmetry.space_group_name_H-M   'P 1'
#
loop_
_entity.id
_entity.type
_entity.pdbx_description
1 polymer ?
#
loop_
_entity_poly.entity_id
_entity_poly.type
_entity_poly.pdbx_seq_one_letter_code
_entity_poly.pdbx_strand_id
1 'polypeptide(L)'
;MAIEQGIWKLANDTHERPQRLRPTGLADERLLEEQIMQDVSILNRDWLLIGRQVRTDFDKLIDLLALDVNGNVIIIELKRDRTPREVVAQAIDYASWVVTLSDYQLIEIYEKFAEHYPRSHASLGEAFEAKFGIALTDVALNDSHQMVVVATRLDASSERIINYLNNYGGENLSINAMFFSAFEDNGNQYLSRAWMMDPDEPVQPASQKGQKTPWNGEFYASFGDDRPWELARRYGFIAGGGAAWYSKTLNLLSEGDRVWVNIPKTGYVGVAEVTGERRRGDEFMIETEHGWQSLLSMTTPAEYNHIHEQGDADDEETLEYVVPVRWIKSVPAEQAFREAGLFGNQNTVCKPTVSKWDYTVTRLKQAWGIDTF
;
A
#
# COMPACT_ATOMS: atom_id res chain seq x y z
N MET A 1 -20.92 11.34 -9.50
CA MET A 1 -20.75 12.82 -9.70
C MET A 1 -19.55 12.94 -10.62
N ALA A 2 -19.66 13.55 -11.80
CA ALA A 2 -18.54 13.53 -12.74
C ALA A 2 -17.37 14.35 -12.16
N ILE A 3 -16.25 13.68 -11.88
CA ILE A 3 -15.01 14.35 -11.48
C ILE A 3 -14.50 15.11 -12.71
N GLU A 4 -14.59 16.44 -12.71
CA GLU A 4 -14.11 17.29 -13.80
C GLU A 4 -12.69 17.76 -13.47
N GLN A 5 -11.71 17.31 -14.27
CA GLN A 5 -10.31 17.69 -14.11
C GLN A 5 -9.96 18.90 -14.96
N GLY A 6 -9.06 19.75 -14.47
CA GLY A 6 -8.55 20.89 -15.21
C GLY A 6 -7.05 21.04 -15.02
N ILE A 7 -6.34 21.37 -16.10
CA ILE A 7 -4.95 21.79 -16.06
C ILE A 7 -4.89 23.28 -16.40
N TRP A 8 -4.12 24.05 -15.64
CA TRP A 8 -3.84 25.46 -15.90
C TRP A 8 -2.37 25.64 -16.21
N LYS A 9 -2.07 26.29 -17.33
CA LYS A 9 -0.76 26.88 -17.59
C LYS A 9 -0.63 28.14 -16.75
N LEU A 10 0.29 28.14 -15.80
CA LEU A 10 0.58 29.32 -14.97
C LEU A 10 1.24 30.41 -15.82
N ALA A 11 0.97 31.65 -15.43
CA ALA A 11 1.59 32.82 -16.03
C ALA A 11 3.07 32.89 -15.63
N ASN A 12 3.95 33.21 -16.57
CA ASN A 12 5.39 33.37 -16.29
C ASN A 12 5.71 34.76 -15.69
N ASP A 13 4.76 35.70 -15.78
CA ASP A 13 4.84 37.05 -15.24
C ASP A 13 3.48 37.47 -14.67
N THR A 14 3.51 38.40 -13.70
CA THR A 14 2.37 39.05 -13.06
C THR A 14 1.42 39.78 -14.02
N HIS A 15 1.86 40.06 -15.25
CA HIS A 15 1.04 40.69 -16.30
C HIS A 15 0.29 39.68 -17.18
N GLU A 16 0.64 38.40 -17.12
CA GLU A 16 -0.08 37.33 -17.82
C GLU A 16 -1.13 36.68 -16.91
N ARG A 17 -2.19 36.14 -17.50
CA ARG A 17 -3.23 35.41 -16.76
C ARG A 17 -3.03 33.90 -16.92
N PRO A 18 -3.23 33.10 -15.85
CA PRO A 18 -3.28 31.65 -15.98
C PRO A 18 -4.29 31.23 -17.04
N GLN A 19 -3.90 30.28 -17.88
CA GLN A 19 -4.74 29.78 -18.98
C GLN A 19 -5.16 28.35 -18.70
N ARG A 20 -6.48 28.10 -18.62
CA ARG A 20 -7.00 26.73 -18.53
C ARG A 20 -6.77 26.04 -19.87
N LEU A 21 -6.07 24.92 -19.85
CA LEU A 21 -5.84 24.12 -21.05
C LEU A 21 -7.16 23.52 -21.54
N ARG A 22 -7.26 23.33 -22.86
CA ARG A 22 -8.45 22.73 -23.46
C ARG A 22 -8.34 21.22 -23.35
N PRO A 23 -9.38 20.54 -22.83
CA PRO A 23 -9.44 19.09 -22.90
C PRO A 23 -9.44 18.71 -24.37
N THR A 24 -8.52 17.82 -24.74
CA THR A 24 -8.63 17.09 -25.99
C THR A 24 -9.34 15.78 -25.68
N GLY A 25 -10.28 15.38 -26.53
CA GLY A 25 -10.75 13.99 -26.46
C GLY A 25 -9.52 13.12 -26.62
N LEU A 26 -9.19 12.32 -25.60
CA LEU A 26 -8.03 11.42 -25.66
C LEU A 26 -8.29 10.49 -26.85
N ALA A 27 -7.63 10.78 -27.97
CA ALA A 27 -8.11 10.31 -29.27
C ALA A 27 -7.82 8.83 -29.52
N ASP A 28 -7.06 8.17 -28.65
CA ASP A 28 -6.81 6.74 -28.78
C ASP A 28 -6.52 6.10 -27.40
N GLU A 29 -7.47 5.32 -26.89
CA GLU A 29 -7.27 4.47 -25.70
C GLU A 29 -6.10 3.48 -25.91
N ARG A 30 -5.75 3.15 -27.16
CA ARG A 30 -4.52 2.42 -27.48
C ARG A 30 -3.27 3.24 -27.19
N LEU A 31 -3.28 4.54 -27.50
CA LEU A 31 -2.14 5.40 -27.17
C LEU A 31 -1.92 5.44 -25.64
N LEU A 32 -3.01 5.52 -24.86
CA LEU A 32 -2.92 5.45 -23.41
C LEU A 32 -2.34 4.11 -22.93
N GLU A 33 -2.81 2.98 -23.46
CA GLU A 33 -2.24 1.66 -23.17
C GLU A 33 -0.74 1.60 -23.49
N GLU A 34 -0.32 2.12 -24.65
CA GLU A 34 1.09 2.19 -25.02
C GLU A 34 1.90 3.06 -24.05
N GLN A 35 1.36 4.20 -23.59
CA GLN A 35 2.04 5.01 -22.58
C GLN A 35 2.18 4.28 -21.24
N ILE A 36 1.11 3.61 -20.77
CA ILE A 36 1.13 2.82 -19.53
C ILE A 36 2.13 1.66 -19.63
N MET A 37 2.26 1.06 -20.81
CA MET A 37 3.23 0.01 -21.09
C MET A 37 4.69 0.47 -20.93
N GLN A 38 4.97 1.71 -21.33
CA GLN A 38 6.27 2.36 -21.13
C GLN A 38 6.51 2.70 -19.66
N ASP A 39 5.49 3.23 -18.99
CA ASP A 39 5.58 3.58 -17.58
C ASP A 39 4.24 3.39 -16.85
N VAL A 40 4.15 2.31 -16.07
CA VAL A 40 2.97 1.99 -15.26
C VAL A 40 2.74 2.99 -14.12
N SER A 41 3.75 3.82 -13.80
CA SER A 41 3.63 4.90 -12.81
C SER A 41 2.56 5.94 -13.19
N ILE A 42 2.20 6.00 -14.48
CA ILE A 42 1.03 6.73 -14.97
C ILE A 42 -0.23 6.31 -14.23
N LEU A 43 -0.40 5.01 -13.92
CA LEU A 43 -1.50 4.50 -13.11
C LEU A 43 -1.14 4.53 -11.62
N ASN A 44 -0.06 3.83 -11.25
CA ASN A 44 0.42 3.77 -9.88
C ASN A 44 1.92 3.45 -9.85
N ARG A 45 2.68 4.21 -9.04
CA ARG A 45 4.13 4.05 -8.87
C ARG A 45 4.47 2.72 -8.20
N ASP A 46 3.57 2.16 -7.40
CA ASP A 46 3.82 0.96 -6.60
C ASP A 46 3.42 -0.33 -7.32
N TRP A 47 3.21 -0.27 -8.63
CA TRP A 47 2.87 -1.44 -9.45
C TRP A 47 4.04 -1.89 -10.31
N LEU A 48 4.16 -3.20 -10.46
CA LEU A 48 4.99 -3.89 -11.44
C LEU A 48 4.10 -4.47 -12.53
N LEU A 49 4.19 -3.98 -13.75
CA LEU A 49 3.42 -4.53 -14.86
C LEU A 49 4.02 -5.88 -15.30
N ILE A 50 3.20 -6.94 -15.23
CA ILE A 50 3.57 -8.34 -15.49
C ILE A 50 2.93 -8.95 -16.74
N GLY A 51 1.95 -8.29 -17.35
CA GLY A 51 1.27 -8.84 -18.51
C GLY A 51 0.51 -7.80 -19.31
N ARG A 52 0.36 -8.07 -20.61
CA ARG A 52 -0.44 -7.30 -21.56
C ARG A 52 -1.22 -8.25 -22.47
N GLN A 53 -2.49 -7.96 -22.72
CA GLN A 53 -3.39 -8.77 -23.54
C GLN A 53 -3.34 -10.25 -23.11
N VAL A 54 -3.46 -10.48 -21.79
CA VAL A 54 -3.29 -11.81 -21.20
C VAL A 54 -4.53 -12.65 -21.45
N ARG A 55 -4.35 -13.76 -22.17
CA ARG A 55 -5.45 -14.66 -22.54
C ARG A 55 -5.86 -15.54 -21.35
N THR A 56 -7.12 -15.43 -20.98
CA THR A 56 -7.80 -16.26 -19.98
C THR A 56 -8.22 -17.60 -20.58
N ASP A 57 -8.53 -18.58 -19.72
CA ASP A 57 -9.03 -19.91 -20.16
C ASP A 57 -10.39 -19.85 -20.88
N PHE A 58 -11.14 -18.76 -20.70
CA PHE A 58 -12.42 -18.51 -21.36
C PHE A 58 -12.29 -17.75 -22.68
N ASP A 59 -11.08 -17.69 -23.25
CA ASP A 59 -10.75 -17.04 -24.52
C ASP A 59 -11.04 -15.53 -24.57
N LYS A 60 -10.88 -14.87 -23.43
CA LYS A 60 -10.90 -13.39 -23.34
C LYS A 60 -9.53 -12.85 -22.95
N LEU A 61 -9.27 -11.59 -23.29
CA LEU A 61 -7.99 -10.93 -23.09
C LEU A 61 -8.13 -9.86 -22.00
N ILE A 62 -7.34 -9.99 -20.93
CA ILE A 62 -7.15 -8.93 -19.94
C ILE A 62 -6.21 -7.89 -20.55
N ASP A 63 -6.59 -6.62 -20.52
CA ASP A 63 -5.79 -5.57 -21.13
C ASP A 63 -4.38 -5.50 -20.53
N LEU A 64 -4.27 -5.34 -19.21
CA LEU A 64 -3.02 -5.28 -18.47
C LEU A 64 -3.13 -6.01 -17.13
N LEU A 65 -2.05 -6.67 -16.72
CA LEU A 65 -1.88 -7.27 -15.39
C LEU A 65 -0.65 -6.70 -14.70
N ALA A 66 -0.77 -6.39 -13.42
CA ALA A 66 0.34 -5.94 -12.58
C ALA A 66 0.36 -6.66 -11.22
N LEU A 67 1.47 -6.51 -10.50
CA LEU A 67 1.63 -6.88 -9.10
C LEU A 67 1.92 -5.64 -8.26
N ASP A 68 1.45 -5.63 -7.01
CA ASP A 68 1.95 -4.73 -5.98
C ASP A 68 3.06 -5.38 -5.13
N VAL A 69 3.61 -4.62 -4.18
CA VAL A 69 4.67 -5.08 -3.26
C VAL A 69 4.26 -6.28 -2.40
N ASN A 70 2.96 -6.48 -2.17
CA ASN A 70 2.45 -7.59 -1.36
C ASN A 70 2.14 -8.83 -2.22
N GLY A 71 2.43 -8.79 -3.53
CA GLY A 71 2.12 -9.88 -4.45
C GLY A 71 0.65 -9.94 -4.88
N ASN A 72 -0.14 -8.90 -4.61
CA ASN A 72 -1.53 -8.85 -5.04
C ASN A 72 -1.61 -8.59 -6.55
N VAL A 73 -2.50 -9.31 -7.23
CA VAL A 73 -2.67 -9.16 -8.68
C VAL A 73 -3.62 -8.00 -8.99
N ILE A 74 -3.17 -7.08 -9.83
CA ILE A 74 -3.94 -5.92 -10.26
C ILE A 74 -4.41 -6.14 -11.70
N ILE A 75 -5.72 -6.23 -11.86
CA ILE A 75 -6.42 -6.41 -13.14
C ILE A 75 -6.80 -5.05 -13.66
N ILE A 76 -6.16 -4.61 -14.73
CA ILE A 76 -6.35 -3.27 -15.28
C ILE A 76 -7.09 -3.41 -16.61
N GLU A 77 -8.34 -2.95 -16.64
CA GLU A 77 -9.16 -2.94 -17.85
C GLU A 77 -9.33 -1.51 -18.34
N LEU A 78 -8.87 -1.25 -19.56
CA LEU A 78 -9.13 0.02 -20.21
C LEU A 78 -10.49 -0.08 -20.88
N LYS A 79 -11.34 0.90 -20.63
CA LYS A 79 -12.56 1.05 -21.41
C LYS A 79 -12.13 1.26 -22.87
N ARG A 80 -12.55 0.35 -23.77
CA ARG A 80 -12.35 0.45 -25.23
C ARG A 80 -13.66 0.25 -25.96
N ASP A 81 -14.21 1.27 -26.62
CA ASP A 81 -15.46 1.20 -27.40
C ASP A 81 -16.67 0.55 -26.66
N ARG A 82 -16.57 0.38 -25.34
CA ARG A 82 -17.49 -0.37 -24.49
C ARG A 82 -18.22 0.57 -23.55
N THR A 83 -19.41 0.18 -23.16
CA THR A 83 -20.11 0.89 -22.09
C THR A 83 -19.34 0.70 -20.78
N PRO A 84 -19.29 1.70 -19.90
CA PRO A 84 -18.73 1.57 -18.56
C PRO A 84 -19.20 0.31 -17.80
N ARG A 85 -20.41 -0.18 -18.07
CA ARG A 85 -20.98 -1.36 -17.41
C ARG A 85 -20.37 -2.67 -17.92
N GLU A 86 -20.10 -2.77 -19.21
CA GLU A 86 -19.45 -3.95 -19.81
C GLU A 86 -18.03 -4.12 -19.29
N VAL A 87 -17.31 -2.99 -19.13
CA VAL A 87 -15.95 -2.96 -18.59
C VAL A 87 -15.91 -3.46 -17.14
N VAL A 88 -16.85 -3.01 -16.30
CA VAL A 88 -16.98 -3.52 -14.93
C VAL A 88 -17.30 -5.02 -14.90
N ALA A 89 -18.20 -5.48 -15.77
CA ALA A 89 -18.52 -6.90 -15.86
C ALA A 89 -17.33 -7.75 -16.31
N GLN A 90 -16.50 -7.24 -17.22
CA GLN A 90 -15.28 -7.90 -17.67
C GLN A 90 -14.23 -7.96 -16.58
N ALA A 91 -13.99 -6.87 -15.85
CA ALA A 91 -13.07 -6.88 -14.73
C ALA A 91 -13.43 -7.96 -13.70
N ILE A 92 -14.73 -8.15 -13.42
CA ILE A 92 -15.23 -9.21 -12.52
C ILE A 92 -15.03 -10.61 -13.12
N ASP A 93 -15.31 -10.77 -14.41
CA ASP A 93 -15.09 -12.03 -15.13
C ASP A 93 -13.61 -12.43 -15.10
N TYR A 94 -12.71 -11.47 -15.31
CA TYR A 94 -11.26 -11.68 -15.23
C TYR A 94 -10.80 -11.97 -13.81
N ALA A 95 -11.35 -11.28 -12.81
CA ALA A 95 -11.09 -11.57 -11.41
C ALA A 95 -11.42 -13.03 -11.06
N SER A 96 -12.52 -13.56 -11.59
CA SER A 96 -12.90 -14.96 -11.39
C SER A 96 -11.90 -15.98 -11.95
N TRP A 97 -11.12 -15.61 -12.96
CA TRP A 97 -10.02 -16.43 -13.50
C TRP A 97 -8.72 -16.18 -12.74
N VAL A 98 -8.38 -14.93 -12.45
CA VAL A 98 -7.15 -14.55 -11.74
C VAL A 98 -7.05 -15.22 -10.38
N VAL A 99 -8.13 -15.34 -9.62
CA VAL A 99 -8.13 -16.05 -8.32
C VAL A 99 -7.76 -17.53 -8.40
N THR A 100 -7.77 -18.12 -9.60
CA THR A 100 -7.40 -19.54 -9.82
C THR A 100 -5.94 -19.71 -10.23
N LEU A 101 -5.23 -18.62 -10.51
CA LEU A 101 -3.84 -18.65 -10.94
C LEU A 101 -2.92 -19.06 -9.79
N SER A 102 -2.11 -20.07 -10.06
CA SER A 102 -0.96 -20.43 -9.23
C SER A 102 0.23 -19.50 -9.49
N ASP A 103 1.16 -19.46 -8.54
CA ASP A 103 2.42 -18.71 -8.62
C ASP A 103 3.18 -19.02 -9.92
N TYR A 104 3.24 -20.29 -10.30
CA TYR A 104 3.91 -20.72 -11.53
C TYR A 104 3.23 -20.16 -12.79
N GLN A 105 1.89 -20.07 -12.81
CA GLN A 105 1.18 -19.46 -13.94
C GLN A 105 1.43 -17.95 -14.03
N LEU A 106 1.57 -17.24 -12.90
CA LEU A 106 1.94 -15.82 -12.89
C LEU A 106 3.36 -15.59 -13.41
N ILE A 107 4.30 -16.48 -13.04
CA ILE A 107 5.66 -16.48 -13.59
C ILE A 107 5.62 -16.70 -15.10
N GLU A 108 4.88 -17.69 -15.60
CA GLU A 108 4.74 -17.91 -17.05
C GLU A 108 4.11 -16.72 -17.79
N ILE A 109 3.13 -16.04 -17.18
CA ILE A 109 2.53 -14.83 -17.75
C ILE A 109 3.60 -13.75 -17.92
N TYR A 110 4.41 -13.53 -16.89
CA TYR A 110 5.51 -12.57 -16.95
C TYR A 110 6.57 -12.94 -17.99
N GLU A 111 7.00 -14.21 -18.04
CA GLU A 111 8.03 -14.65 -18.99
C GLU A 111 7.56 -14.44 -20.44
N LYS A 112 6.34 -14.86 -20.77
CA LYS A 112 5.74 -14.61 -22.10
C LYS A 112 5.63 -13.12 -22.38
N PHE A 113 5.29 -12.33 -21.37
CA PHE A 113 5.21 -10.87 -21.49
C PHE A 113 6.59 -10.24 -21.76
N ALA A 114 7.63 -10.65 -21.03
CA ALA A 114 8.99 -10.14 -21.20
C ALA A 114 9.65 -10.56 -22.52
N GLU A 115 9.28 -11.73 -23.06
CA GLU A 115 9.67 -12.18 -24.39
C GLU A 115 9.06 -11.31 -25.51
N HIS A 116 7.77 -11.00 -25.41
CA HIS A 116 7.06 -10.24 -26.45
C HIS A 116 7.30 -8.73 -26.34
N TYR A 117 7.49 -8.22 -25.12
CA TYR A 117 7.72 -6.81 -24.82
C TYR A 117 9.01 -6.68 -24.00
N PRO A 118 10.16 -6.38 -24.63
CA PRO A 118 11.45 -6.39 -23.94
C PRO A 118 11.43 -5.60 -22.63
N ARG A 119 11.79 -6.27 -21.52
CA ARG A 119 11.90 -5.70 -20.17
C ARG A 119 13.35 -5.70 -19.71
N SER A 120 13.64 -4.94 -18.65
CA SER A 120 14.98 -4.91 -18.04
C SER A 120 15.38 -6.25 -17.41
N HIS A 121 14.41 -7.07 -17.03
CA HIS A 121 14.62 -8.35 -16.34
C HIS A 121 13.83 -9.46 -17.04
N ALA A 122 14.45 -10.62 -17.23
CA ALA A 122 13.85 -11.74 -17.95
C ALA A 122 12.93 -12.59 -17.05
N SER A 123 13.22 -12.67 -15.75
CA SER A 123 12.39 -13.41 -14.79
C SER A 123 11.51 -12.49 -13.94
N LEU A 124 10.37 -13.01 -13.49
CA LEU A 124 9.47 -12.27 -12.60
C LEU A 124 10.14 -11.95 -11.26
N GLY A 125 10.93 -12.89 -10.73
CA GLY A 125 11.65 -12.72 -9.46
C GLY A 125 12.61 -11.54 -9.48
N GLU A 126 13.47 -11.46 -10.50
CA GLU A 126 14.41 -10.33 -10.66
C GLU A 126 13.67 -9.00 -10.86
N ALA A 127 12.60 -9.00 -11.65
CA ALA A 127 11.79 -7.79 -11.88
C ALA A 127 11.11 -7.29 -10.61
N PHE A 128 10.62 -8.23 -9.78
CA PHE A 128 9.97 -7.95 -8.51
C PHE A 128 10.97 -7.40 -7.50
N GLU A 129 12.12 -8.05 -7.34
CA GLU A 129 13.19 -7.61 -6.44
C GLU A 129 13.75 -6.24 -6.85
N ALA A 130 13.99 -6.02 -8.15
CA ALA A 130 14.44 -4.72 -8.65
C ALA A 130 13.40 -3.60 -8.42
N LYS A 131 12.11 -3.93 -8.44
CA LYS A 131 11.03 -2.96 -8.24
C LYS A 131 10.78 -2.64 -6.77
N PHE A 132 10.83 -3.64 -5.90
CA PHE A 132 10.34 -3.55 -4.53
C PHE A 132 11.42 -3.73 -3.46
N GLY A 133 12.64 -4.12 -3.83
CA GLY A 133 13.75 -4.37 -2.91
C GLY A 133 13.60 -5.64 -2.05
N ILE A 134 12.62 -6.49 -2.38
CA ILE A 134 12.33 -7.74 -1.66
C ILE A 134 12.28 -8.92 -2.63
N ALA A 135 12.76 -10.09 -2.20
CA ALA A 135 12.72 -11.29 -3.02
C ALA A 135 11.28 -11.79 -3.17
N LEU A 136 10.91 -12.19 -4.39
CA LEU A 136 9.58 -12.75 -4.68
C LEU A 136 9.25 -13.97 -3.83
N THR A 137 10.26 -14.77 -3.44
CA THR A 137 10.11 -15.97 -2.60
C THR A 137 9.63 -15.67 -1.18
N ASP A 138 9.78 -14.43 -0.72
CA ASP A 138 9.35 -13.99 0.61
C ASP A 138 7.91 -13.44 0.62
N VAL A 139 7.26 -13.43 -0.55
CA VAL A 139 5.91 -12.87 -0.75
C VAL A 139 4.94 -13.97 -1.18
N ALA A 140 3.76 -13.98 -0.58
CA ALA A 140 2.66 -14.84 -1.03
C ALA A 140 2.01 -14.20 -2.26
N LEU A 141 2.03 -14.89 -3.39
CA LEU A 141 1.44 -14.38 -4.61
C LEU A 141 -0.06 -14.64 -4.66
N ASN A 142 -0.81 -13.64 -5.13
CA ASN A 142 -2.23 -13.78 -5.48
C ASN A 142 -3.17 -14.19 -4.34
N ASP A 143 -2.79 -13.96 -3.09
CA ASP A 143 -3.68 -14.12 -1.94
C ASP A 143 -4.87 -13.13 -2.01
N SER A 144 -4.67 -11.99 -2.68
CA SER A 144 -5.73 -11.06 -3.04
C SER A 144 -5.51 -10.42 -4.42
N HIS A 145 -6.56 -9.79 -4.95
CA HIS A 145 -6.53 -9.11 -6.24
C HIS A 145 -7.33 -7.81 -6.20
N GLN A 146 -7.02 -6.92 -7.13
CA GLN A 146 -7.72 -5.66 -7.32
C GLN A 146 -8.14 -5.51 -8.78
N MET A 147 -9.32 -4.96 -9.01
CA MET A 147 -9.82 -4.61 -10.33
C MET A 147 -9.77 -3.10 -10.51
N VAL A 148 -9.17 -2.63 -11.59
CA VAL A 148 -9.02 -1.20 -11.89
C VAL A 148 -9.58 -0.92 -13.27
N VAL A 149 -10.66 -0.15 -13.30
CA VAL A 149 -11.30 0.30 -14.53
C VAL A 149 -10.71 1.66 -14.93
N VAL A 150 -10.01 1.72 -16.05
CA VAL A 150 -9.41 2.96 -16.57
C VAL A 150 -10.32 3.54 -17.65
N ALA A 151 -10.87 4.74 -17.42
CA ALA A 151 -11.84 5.35 -18.35
C ALA A 151 -11.78 6.89 -18.37
N THR A 152 -12.16 7.52 -19.48
CA THR A 152 -12.37 8.99 -19.51
C THR A 152 -13.49 9.43 -18.58
N ARG A 153 -14.53 8.59 -18.50
CA ARG A 153 -15.72 8.80 -17.68
C ARG A 153 -16.47 7.49 -17.47
N LEU A 154 -17.17 7.42 -16.35
CA LEU A 154 -18.17 6.40 -16.06
C LEU A 154 -19.57 7.01 -16.17
N ASP A 155 -20.56 6.14 -16.39
CA ASP A 155 -21.96 6.53 -16.21
C ASP A 155 -22.38 6.32 -14.75
N ALA A 156 -23.51 6.91 -14.37
CA ALA A 156 -24.03 6.80 -12.99
C ALA A 156 -24.35 5.35 -12.58
N SER A 157 -24.58 4.45 -13.55
CA SER A 157 -24.85 3.06 -13.26
C SER A 157 -23.57 2.32 -12.87
N SER A 158 -22.46 2.54 -13.59
CA SER A 158 -21.16 1.95 -13.26
C SER A 158 -20.59 2.49 -11.97
N GLU A 159 -20.70 3.80 -11.71
CA GLU A 159 -20.33 4.36 -10.40
C GLU A 159 -21.12 3.65 -9.28
N ARG A 160 -22.43 3.47 -9.45
CA ARG A 160 -23.27 2.77 -8.48
C ARG A 160 -22.89 1.31 -8.31
N ILE A 161 -22.53 0.59 -9.38
CA ILE A 161 -22.10 -0.81 -9.32
C ILE A 161 -20.77 -0.92 -8.59
N ILE A 162 -19.77 -0.11 -8.95
CA ILE A 162 -18.46 -0.08 -8.30
C ILE A 162 -18.61 0.21 -6.80
N ASN A 163 -19.37 1.25 -6.45
CA ASN A 163 -19.68 1.55 -5.05
C ASN A 163 -20.40 0.37 -4.37
N TYR A 164 -21.39 -0.24 -5.02
CA TYR A 164 -22.08 -1.40 -4.47
C TYR A 164 -21.11 -2.56 -4.21
N LEU A 165 -20.18 -2.83 -5.12
CA LEU A 165 -19.22 -3.94 -4.97
C LEU A 165 -18.18 -3.66 -3.88
N ASN A 166 -17.61 -2.46 -3.79
CA ASN A 166 -16.66 -2.17 -2.69
C ASN A 166 -17.31 -2.17 -1.32
N ASN A 167 -18.58 -1.76 -1.28
CA ASN A 167 -19.32 -1.87 -0.05
C ASN A 167 -19.66 -3.36 0.17
N TYR A 168 -20.45 -4.01 -0.69
CA TYR A 168 -21.06 -5.34 -0.45
C TYR A 168 -20.21 -6.56 -0.80
N GLY A 169 -19.03 -6.37 -1.38
CA GLY A 169 -18.18 -7.44 -1.91
C GLY A 169 -17.31 -8.18 -0.90
N GLY A 170 -17.13 -7.64 0.30
CA GLY A 170 -16.22 -8.20 1.31
C GLY A 170 -14.76 -7.84 1.07
N GLU A 171 -13.85 -8.40 1.88
CA GLU A 171 -12.42 -8.02 1.91
C GLU A 171 -11.65 -8.45 0.65
N ASN A 172 -12.15 -9.45 -0.08
CA ASN A 172 -11.47 -10.03 -1.25
C ASN A 172 -11.97 -9.46 -2.59
N LEU A 173 -12.87 -8.48 -2.56
CA LEU A 173 -13.42 -7.85 -3.76
C LEU A 173 -13.10 -6.36 -3.75
N SER A 174 -11.99 -6.00 -4.38
CA SER A 174 -11.57 -4.61 -4.58
C SER A 174 -11.77 -4.20 -6.03
N ILE A 175 -12.64 -3.22 -6.27
CA ILE A 175 -12.81 -2.63 -7.61
C ILE A 175 -12.76 -1.12 -7.54
N ASN A 176 -11.90 -0.48 -8.32
CA ASN A 176 -11.82 0.96 -8.38
C ASN A 176 -11.84 1.43 -9.83
N ALA A 177 -12.01 2.74 -10.01
CA ALA A 177 -11.89 3.37 -11.31
C ALA A 177 -10.89 4.51 -11.29
N MET A 178 -10.12 4.61 -12.36
CA MET A 178 -9.24 5.75 -12.64
C MET A 178 -9.80 6.53 -13.82
N PHE A 179 -10.06 7.80 -13.58
CA PHE A 179 -10.44 8.76 -14.59
C PHE A 179 -9.21 9.40 -15.22
N PHE A 180 -9.22 9.54 -16.54
CA PHE A 180 -8.18 10.26 -17.26
C PHE A 180 -8.74 11.36 -18.14
N SER A 181 -7.97 12.42 -18.32
CA SER A 181 -8.26 13.52 -19.24
C SER A 181 -6.99 13.96 -19.95
N ALA A 182 -7.03 14.04 -21.29
CA ALA A 182 -5.95 14.60 -22.07
C ALA A 182 -6.17 16.09 -22.31
N PHE A 183 -5.07 16.83 -22.36
CA PHE A 183 -5.03 18.25 -22.66
C PHE A 183 -3.92 18.51 -23.67
N GLU A 184 -4.07 19.56 -24.48
CA GLU A 184 -3.05 19.98 -25.43
C GLU A 184 -2.66 21.45 -25.19
N ASP A 185 -1.36 21.73 -25.26
CA ASP A 185 -0.81 23.09 -25.34
C ASP A 185 0.33 23.14 -26.34
N ASN A 186 0.17 23.92 -27.41
CA ASN A 186 1.21 24.17 -28.43
C ASN A 186 1.85 22.87 -29.00
N GLY A 187 1.04 21.84 -29.25
CA GLY A 187 1.48 20.54 -29.75
C GLY A 187 2.02 19.58 -28.69
N ASN A 188 2.15 20.00 -27.43
CA ASN A 188 2.44 19.10 -26.31
C ASN A 188 1.14 18.52 -25.76
N GLN A 189 1.18 17.24 -25.39
CA GLN A 189 0.05 16.55 -24.75
C GLN A 189 0.33 16.34 -23.26
N TYR A 190 -0.72 16.54 -22.46
CA TYR A 190 -0.69 16.37 -21.01
C TYR A 190 -1.79 15.41 -20.59
N LEU A 191 -1.50 14.57 -19.61
CA LEU A 191 -2.46 13.65 -19.02
C LEU A 191 -2.74 14.08 -17.57
N SER A 192 -4.02 14.25 -17.24
CA SER A 192 -4.50 14.31 -15.86
C SER A 192 -5.16 12.99 -15.50
N ARG A 193 -5.02 12.58 -14.24
CA ARG A 193 -5.70 11.40 -13.68
C ARG A 193 -6.35 11.70 -12.34
N ALA A 194 -7.45 11.03 -12.02
CA ALA A 194 -8.06 11.02 -10.70
C ALA A 194 -8.64 9.64 -10.39
N TRP A 195 -8.51 9.22 -9.15
CA TRP A 195 -9.20 8.03 -8.66
C TRP A 195 -10.66 8.34 -8.34
N MET A 196 -11.55 7.35 -8.53
CA MET A 196 -12.94 7.44 -8.10
C MET A 196 -13.05 7.36 -6.58
N MET A 197 -12.31 6.43 -5.97
CA MET A 197 -12.03 6.36 -4.54
C MET A 197 -10.52 6.45 -4.42
N ASP A 198 -10.00 7.47 -3.73
CA ASP A 198 -8.55 7.60 -3.58
C ASP A 198 -8.03 6.35 -2.84
N PRO A 199 -7.09 5.57 -3.43
CA PRO A 199 -6.55 4.37 -2.77
C PRO A 199 -5.79 4.71 -1.48
N ASP A 200 -5.32 5.95 -1.34
CA ASP A 200 -4.66 6.46 -0.14
C ASP A 200 -5.67 7.06 0.87
N GLU A 201 -6.89 7.41 0.42
CA GLU A 201 -7.95 7.73 1.36
C GLU A 201 -8.48 6.44 2.00
N PRO A 202 -8.64 6.41 3.34
CA PRO A 202 -9.32 5.31 3.98
C PRO A 202 -10.75 5.23 3.42
N VAL A 203 -11.04 4.15 2.68
CA VAL A 203 -12.38 3.86 2.14
C VAL A 203 -13.41 4.06 3.24
N GLN A 204 -14.19 5.15 3.17
CA GLN A 204 -15.32 5.34 4.06
C GLN A 204 -16.33 4.24 3.73
N PRO A 205 -16.59 3.27 4.63
CA PRO A 205 -17.48 2.17 4.28
C PRO A 205 -18.91 2.70 4.25
N ALA A 206 -19.57 2.65 3.09
CA ALA A 206 -21.03 2.80 3.07
C ALA A 206 -21.63 1.51 3.62
N SER A 207 -21.88 1.50 4.93
CA SER A 207 -22.82 0.64 5.67
C SER A 207 -23.04 -0.78 5.09
N GLN A 208 -22.20 -1.71 5.54
CA GLN A 208 -22.18 -3.11 5.13
C GLN A 208 -22.31 -4.02 6.31
N LYS A 209 -23.37 -4.82 6.32
CA LYS A 209 -23.68 -5.79 7.36
C LYS A 209 -22.88 -7.08 7.19
N GLY A 210 -21.56 -6.98 7.10
CA GLY A 210 -20.64 -7.94 7.72
C GLY A 210 -20.17 -7.30 9.02
N GLN A 211 -20.00 -8.04 10.12
CA GLN A 211 -19.62 -7.48 11.43
C GLN A 211 -18.19 -6.88 11.39
N LYS A 212 -18.00 -5.73 10.74
CA LYS A 212 -16.96 -4.77 11.07
C LYS A 212 -17.42 -4.10 12.37
N THR A 213 -16.76 -4.43 13.45
CA THR A 213 -16.88 -3.67 14.69
C THR A 213 -16.32 -2.27 14.44
N PRO A 214 -16.89 -1.20 15.03
CA PRO A 214 -16.23 0.09 15.05
C PRO A 214 -14.79 -0.08 15.52
N TRP A 215 -13.83 0.58 14.86
CA TRP A 215 -12.44 0.52 15.29
C TRP A 215 -12.35 0.85 16.78
N ASN A 216 -11.73 -0.04 17.54
CA ASN A 216 -11.71 0.00 19.00
C ASN A 216 -10.77 1.05 19.60
N GLY A 217 -10.18 1.92 18.76
CA GLY A 217 -9.25 2.96 19.20
C GLY A 217 -7.81 2.48 19.39
N GLU A 218 -7.49 1.22 19.09
CA GLU A 218 -6.16 0.67 19.33
C GLU A 218 -5.49 0.23 18.01
N PHE A 219 -4.21 0.56 17.87
CA PHE A 219 -3.38 0.29 16.69
C PHE A 219 -2.61 -1.02 16.83
N TYR A 220 -2.27 -1.61 15.69
CA TYR A 220 -1.32 -2.71 15.58
C TYR A 220 0.00 -2.17 15.06
N ALA A 221 1.13 -2.67 15.59
CA ALA A 221 2.44 -2.46 15.03
C ALA A 221 3.24 -3.77 14.90
N SER A 222 3.88 -3.96 13.74
CA SER A 222 4.86 -5.02 13.50
C SER A 222 6.26 -4.46 13.72
N PHE A 223 7.03 -5.01 14.67
CA PHE A 223 8.35 -4.47 15.05
C PHE A 223 9.51 -4.99 14.18
N GLY A 224 9.26 -5.90 13.22
CA GLY A 224 10.32 -6.62 12.51
C GLY A 224 11.03 -7.65 13.40
N ASP A 225 11.51 -8.75 12.82
CA ASP A 225 12.30 -9.77 13.53
C ASP A 225 13.82 -9.48 13.52
N ASP A 226 14.22 -8.45 12.78
CA ASP A 226 15.59 -7.98 12.56
C ASP A 226 15.94 -6.70 13.35
N ARG A 227 15.00 -6.16 14.13
CA ARG A 227 15.18 -4.95 14.94
C ARG A 227 15.41 -5.26 16.42
N PRO A 228 16.15 -4.42 17.14
CA PRO A 228 16.54 -4.71 18.52
C PRO A 228 15.42 -4.41 19.52
N TRP A 229 14.54 -5.39 19.71
CA TRP A 229 13.39 -5.27 20.62
C TRP A 229 13.78 -4.83 22.04
N GLU A 230 14.87 -5.35 22.61
CA GLU A 230 15.26 -4.96 23.98
C GLU A 230 15.71 -3.49 24.08
N LEU A 231 16.23 -2.90 23.00
CA LEU A 231 16.53 -1.47 22.95
C LEU A 231 15.26 -0.64 22.86
N ALA A 232 14.31 -1.02 22.00
CA ALA A 232 12.98 -0.40 21.91
C ALA A 232 12.21 -0.46 23.22
N ARG A 233 12.28 -1.61 23.90
CA ARG A 233 11.70 -1.82 25.21
C ARG A 233 12.32 -0.92 26.27
N ARG A 234 13.64 -0.75 26.25
CA ARG A 234 14.38 0.08 27.22
C ARG A 234 14.18 1.57 27.01
N TYR A 235 14.25 2.03 25.76
CA TYR A 235 14.27 3.46 25.44
C TYR A 235 12.95 4.01 24.91
N GLY A 236 11.94 3.16 24.74
CA GLY A 236 10.57 3.62 24.45
C GLY A 236 10.41 4.07 23.01
N PHE A 237 10.54 3.16 22.05
CA PHE A 237 10.23 3.46 20.65
C PHE A 237 9.66 2.26 19.90
N ILE A 238 8.94 2.54 18.81
CA ILE A 238 8.61 1.60 17.73
C ILE A 238 9.38 2.07 16.50
N ALA A 239 9.81 1.16 15.63
CA ALA A 239 10.63 1.49 14.48
C ALA A 239 10.10 0.86 13.18
N GLY A 240 10.46 1.49 12.06
CA GLY A 240 10.17 1.03 10.71
C GLY A 240 10.98 1.80 9.67
N GLY A 241 11.51 1.08 8.69
CA GLY A 241 12.45 1.59 7.70
C GLY A 241 12.90 0.48 6.74
N GLY A 242 13.87 0.76 5.88
CA GLY A 242 14.35 -0.17 4.84
C GLY A 242 13.59 -0.10 3.52
N ALA A 243 12.40 0.52 3.50
CA ALA A 243 11.69 0.94 2.29
C ALA A 243 10.64 2.01 2.63
N ALA A 244 10.26 2.82 1.62
CA ALA A 244 9.26 3.88 1.73
C ALA A 244 7.94 3.40 2.36
N TRP A 245 7.52 2.19 2.02
CA TRP A 245 6.29 1.58 2.50
C TRP A 245 6.28 1.39 4.03
N TYR A 246 7.37 0.89 4.60
CA TYR A 246 7.47 0.60 6.04
C TYR A 246 7.47 1.89 6.87
N SER A 247 8.23 2.89 6.42
CA SER A 247 8.36 4.15 7.16
C SER A 247 7.10 5.02 7.07
N LYS A 248 6.35 4.98 5.96
CA LYS A 248 5.10 5.77 5.76
C LYS A 248 3.98 5.36 6.71
N THR A 249 3.82 4.07 7.01
CA THR A 249 2.71 3.62 7.89
C THR A 249 2.83 4.11 9.33
N LEU A 250 4.04 4.45 9.79
CA LEU A 250 4.26 5.07 11.11
C LEU A 250 3.52 6.40 11.27
N ASN A 251 3.21 7.12 10.18
CA ASN A 251 2.44 8.37 10.23
C ASN A 251 0.98 8.19 10.68
N LEU A 252 0.49 6.95 10.78
CA LEU A 252 -0.83 6.67 11.33
C LEU A 252 -0.92 6.92 12.84
N LEU A 253 0.22 6.99 13.53
CA LEU A 253 0.30 7.19 14.97
C LEU A 253 0.39 8.68 15.31
N SER A 254 -0.47 9.12 16.21
CA SER A 254 -0.49 10.44 16.84
C SER A 254 -0.27 10.32 18.36
N GLU A 255 0.17 11.41 18.99
CA GLU A 255 0.31 11.45 20.46
C GLU A 255 -0.98 11.02 21.17
N GLY A 256 -0.84 10.15 22.17
CA GLY A 256 -1.95 9.56 22.92
C GLY A 256 -2.53 8.29 22.32
N ASP A 257 -2.16 7.92 21.08
CA ASP A 257 -2.63 6.67 20.48
C ASP A 257 -2.08 5.45 21.21
N ARG A 258 -2.92 4.42 21.36
CA ARG A 258 -2.52 3.14 21.96
C ARG A 258 -2.16 2.14 20.88
N VAL A 259 -1.00 1.53 20.98
CA VAL A 259 -0.45 0.61 19.97
C VAL A 259 0.04 -0.69 20.57
N TRP A 260 -0.37 -1.83 20.00
CA TRP A 260 0.11 -3.16 20.38
C TRP A 260 1.18 -3.64 19.42
N VAL A 261 2.26 -4.14 19.98
CA VAL A 261 3.47 -4.45 19.23
C VAL A 261 3.67 -5.96 19.15
N ASN A 262 3.84 -6.45 17.93
CA ASN A 262 4.07 -7.85 17.61
C ASN A 262 5.37 -8.01 16.83
N ILE A 263 6.21 -8.96 17.23
CA ILE A 263 7.38 -9.37 16.46
C ILE A 263 6.94 -10.53 15.53
N PRO A 264 7.13 -10.41 14.20
CA PRO A 264 6.84 -11.49 13.26
C PRO A 264 7.44 -12.83 13.71
N LYS A 265 6.70 -13.92 13.52
CA LYS A 265 7.08 -15.29 13.92
C LYS A 265 7.34 -15.50 15.43
N THR A 266 7.23 -14.46 16.26
CA THR A 266 7.53 -14.48 17.70
C THR A 266 6.31 -14.18 18.56
N GLY A 267 5.48 -13.20 18.23
CA GLY A 267 4.25 -12.87 18.96
C GLY A 267 4.19 -11.45 19.53
N TYR A 268 3.14 -11.18 20.32
CA TYR A 268 2.91 -9.87 20.92
C TYR A 268 3.83 -9.66 22.12
N VAL A 269 4.54 -8.53 22.13
CA VAL A 269 5.59 -8.23 23.10
C VAL A 269 5.32 -6.99 23.94
N GLY A 270 4.36 -6.15 23.54
CA GLY A 270 3.98 -5.02 24.37
C GLY A 270 2.78 -4.24 23.87
N VAL A 271 2.37 -3.28 24.68
CA VAL A 271 1.43 -2.21 24.36
C VAL A 271 1.96 -0.90 24.92
N ALA A 272 1.85 0.16 24.13
CA ALA A 272 2.35 1.47 24.48
C ALA A 272 1.35 2.58 24.15
N GLU A 273 1.58 3.73 24.76
CA GLU A 273 0.99 5.01 24.36
C GLU A 273 2.04 5.81 23.58
N VAL A 274 1.64 6.37 22.44
CA VAL A 274 2.51 7.21 21.60
C VAL A 274 2.75 8.55 22.28
N THR A 275 4.01 8.98 22.36
CA THR A 275 4.42 10.19 23.08
C THR A 275 5.02 11.28 22.18
N GLY A 276 5.02 11.06 20.87
CA GLY A 276 5.51 12.04 19.91
C GLY A 276 5.38 11.54 18.48
N GLU A 277 5.54 12.46 17.53
CA GLU A 277 5.49 12.15 16.10
C GLU A 277 6.68 11.29 15.64
N ARG A 278 6.46 10.58 14.53
CA ARG A 278 7.49 9.89 13.75
C ARG A 278 8.65 10.84 13.47
N ARG A 279 9.87 10.36 13.67
CA ARG A 279 11.10 11.08 13.34
C ARG A 279 12.17 10.12 12.82
N ARG A 280 13.22 10.66 12.22
CA ARG A 280 14.37 9.86 11.80
C ARG A 280 15.06 9.26 13.03
N GLY A 281 15.58 8.05 12.89
CA GLY A 281 16.24 7.34 13.99
C GLY A 281 17.44 8.11 14.54
N ASP A 282 18.22 8.77 13.69
CA ASP A 282 19.39 9.59 14.05
C ASP A 282 19.01 10.87 14.82
N GLU A 283 17.79 11.37 14.65
CA GLU A 283 17.22 12.53 15.35
C GLU A 283 16.50 12.13 16.65
N PHE A 284 16.36 10.85 16.96
CA PHE A 284 15.70 10.41 18.17
C PHE A 284 16.61 10.57 19.39
N MET A 285 16.26 11.53 20.25
CA MET A 285 17.00 11.87 21.45
C MET A 285 16.41 11.20 22.68
N ILE A 286 17.28 10.60 23.49
CA ILE A 286 16.95 9.89 24.73
C ILE A 286 17.63 10.62 25.89
N GLU A 287 16.88 10.87 26.96
CA GLU A 287 17.42 11.41 28.20
C GLU A 287 18.12 10.30 28.98
N THR A 288 19.43 10.45 29.20
CA THR A 288 20.24 9.51 29.99
C THR A 288 20.80 10.20 31.24
N GLU A 289 21.42 9.43 32.14
CA GLU A 289 22.15 9.98 33.30
C GLU A 289 23.30 10.94 32.90
N HIS A 290 23.73 10.87 31.63
CA HIS A 290 24.79 11.71 31.07
C HIS A 290 24.26 12.85 30.19
N GLY A 291 22.95 13.09 30.19
CA GLY A 291 22.26 14.10 29.39
C GLY A 291 21.58 13.51 28.15
N TRP A 292 21.18 14.39 27.23
CA TRP A 292 20.51 13.99 26.00
C TRP A 292 21.51 13.38 25.00
N GLN A 293 21.23 12.15 24.56
CA GLN A 293 22.04 11.44 23.56
C GLN A 293 21.13 10.90 22.45
N SER A 294 21.62 10.87 21.21
CA SER A 294 20.85 10.29 20.10
C SER A 294 20.91 8.76 20.14
N LEU A 295 19.85 8.08 19.69
CA LEU A 295 19.81 6.63 19.60
C LEU A 295 20.96 6.07 18.72
N LEU A 296 21.34 6.80 17.67
CA LEU A 296 22.51 6.48 16.85
C LEU A 296 23.81 6.45 17.66
N SER A 297 24.04 7.45 18.53
CA SER A 297 25.26 7.52 19.35
C SER A 297 25.31 6.49 20.48
N MET A 298 24.16 5.96 20.87
CA MET A 298 24.00 5.03 21.98
C MET A 298 24.04 3.56 21.55
N THR A 299 24.03 3.29 20.24
CA THR A 299 24.04 1.93 19.69
C THR A 299 25.27 1.70 18.83
N THR A 300 25.70 0.46 18.73
CA THR A 300 26.68 0.02 17.75
C THR A 300 25.99 -0.59 16.52
N PRO A 301 26.65 -0.65 15.35
CA PRO A 301 26.08 -1.34 14.17
C PRO A 301 25.71 -2.80 14.42
N ALA A 302 26.41 -3.48 15.34
CA ALA A 302 26.09 -4.85 15.74
C ALA A 302 24.80 -4.95 16.58
N GLU A 303 24.43 -3.90 17.30
CA GLU A 303 23.22 -3.85 18.12
C GLU A 303 22.01 -3.36 17.33
N TYR A 304 22.21 -2.45 16.38
CA TYR A 304 21.14 -1.92 15.56
C TYR A 304 21.65 -1.54 14.16
N ASN A 305 21.70 -2.47 13.22
CA ASN A 305 22.26 -2.18 11.90
C ASN A 305 21.49 -1.07 11.15
N HIS A 306 20.14 -1.13 11.12
CA HIS A 306 19.29 -0.21 10.36
C HIS A 306 19.49 1.27 10.67
N ILE A 307 19.82 1.65 11.91
CA ILE A 307 20.06 3.07 12.24
C ILE A 307 21.45 3.54 11.81
N HIS A 308 22.41 2.62 11.61
CA HIS A 308 23.78 2.91 11.16
C HIS A 308 23.98 2.79 9.66
N GLU A 309 23.01 2.23 8.92
CA GLU A 309 23.04 2.19 7.47
C GLU A 309 22.91 3.61 6.90
N GLN A 310 23.93 4.04 6.16
CA GLN A 310 23.88 5.28 5.39
C GLN A 310 23.23 4.96 4.05
N GLY A 311 21.94 5.27 3.92
CA GLY A 311 21.30 5.34 2.60
C GLY A 311 22.00 6.38 1.72
N ASP A 312 21.81 6.29 0.41
CA ASP A 312 22.24 7.38 -0.50
C ASP A 312 21.57 8.68 -0.02
N ALA A 313 22.33 9.78 0.05
CA ALA A 313 21.87 11.04 0.65
C ALA A 313 20.62 11.65 -0.04
N ASP A 314 20.27 11.14 -1.22
CA ASP A 314 19.10 11.54 -2.02
C ASP A 314 17.88 10.60 -1.85
N ASP A 315 17.97 9.52 -1.06
CA ASP A 315 16.88 8.56 -0.82
C ASP A 315 16.48 8.48 0.67
N GLU A 316 15.78 9.52 1.14
CA GLU A 316 15.22 9.62 2.50
C GLU A 316 14.22 8.50 2.85
N GLU A 317 13.76 7.73 1.87
CA GLU A 317 12.72 6.72 2.05
C GLU A 317 13.27 5.35 2.53
N THR A 318 14.58 5.12 2.40
CA THR A 318 15.28 3.92 2.89
C THR A 318 15.71 4.00 4.36
N LEU A 319 15.75 5.21 4.93
CA LEU A 319 16.22 5.47 6.28
C LEU A 319 15.34 4.82 7.36
N GLU A 320 15.93 4.57 8.52
CA GLU A 320 15.21 4.08 9.70
C GLU A 320 14.46 5.22 10.40
N TYR A 321 13.17 5.02 10.63
CA TYR A 321 12.32 5.95 11.37
C TYR A 321 11.81 5.31 12.66
N VAL A 322 11.59 6.15 13.66
CA VAL A 322 11.07 5.74 14.95
C VAL A 322 9.90 6.60 15.39
N VAL A 323 8.99 6.01 16.18
CA VAL A 323 7.92 6.69 16.88
C VAL A 323 8.18 6.52 18.38
N PRO A 324 8.36 7.61 19.15
CA PRO A 324 8.57 7.53 20.59
C PRO A 324 7.29 7.07 21.30
N VAL A 325 7.44 6.14 22.23
CA VAL A 325 6.32 5.56 22.97
C VAL A 325 6.65 5.37 24.45
N ARG A 326 5.63 5.40 25.29
CA ARG A 326 5.69 5.00 26.69
C ARG A 326 5.00 3.65 26.86
N TRP A 327 5.77 2.63 27.23
CA TRP A 327 5.23 1.28 27.44
C TRP A 327 4.23 1.24 28.59
N ILE A 328 3.00 0.82 28.30
CA ILE A 328 2.00 0.45 29.30
C ILE A 328 2.34 -0.96 29.83
N LYS A 329 2.72 -1.85 28.90
CA LYS A 329 3.25 -3.18 29.18
C LYS A 329 4.29 -3.53 28.13
N SER A 330 5.40 -4.11 28.54
CA SER A 330 6.35 -4.76 27.64
C SER A 330 6.99 -5.97 28.32
N VAL A 331 7.26 -7.01 27.54
CA VAL A 331 7.92 -8.23 27.98
C VAL A 331 9.12 -8.55 27.09
N PRO A 332 10.12 -9.31 27.57
CA PRO A 332 11.16 -9.84 26.70
C PRO A 332 10.58 -10.67 25.54
N ALA A 333 11.30 -10.76 24.42
CA ALA A 333 10.84 -11.50 23.24
C ALA A 333 10.55 -12.98 23.54
N GLU A 334 11.28 -13.60 24.47
CA GLU A 334 11.08 -14.99 24.90
C GLU A 334 9.77 -15.20 25.67
N GLN A 335 9.18 -14.11 26.17
CA GLN A 335 7.91 -14.09 26.89
C GLN A 335 6.76 -13.54 26.03
N ALA A 336 6.98 -13.41 24.72
CA ALA A 336 5.96 -12.95 23.79
C ALA A 336 4.68 -13.78 23.91
N PHE A 337 3.54 -13.08 23.94
CA PHE A 337 2.24 -13.73 23.97
C PHE A 337 1.88 -14.24 22.57
N ARG A 338 1.59 -15.55 22.48
CA ARG A 338 1.16 -16.21 21.25
C ARG A 338 -0.04 -17.10 21.52
N GLU A 339 -1.02 -17.00 20.65
CA GLU A 339 -2.19 -17.87 20.63
C GLU A 339 -2.64 -18.03 19.18
N ALA A 340 -3.26 -19.16 18.85
CA ALA A 340 -3.85 -19.34 17.53
C ALA A 340 -5.01 -18.35 17.34
N GLY A 341 -5.10 -17.75 16.15
CA GLY A 341 -6.18 -16.82 15.82
C GLY A 341 -5.93 -15.36 16.22
N LEU A 342 -4.77 -15.01 16.79
CA LEU A 342 -4.41 -13.60 16.95
C LEU A 342 -4.18 -12.91 15.60
N PHE A 343 -4.48 -11.62 15.56
CA PHE A 343 -4.27 -10.75 14.41
C PHE A 343 -2.77 -10.53 14.16
N GLY A 344 -2.40 -10.40 12.90
CA GLY A 344 -1.06 -10.02 12.47
C GLY A 344 -1.15 -9.34 11.10
N ASN A 345 -0.23 -8.44 10.82
CA ASN A 345 -0.18 -7.69 9.57
C ASN A 345 1.30 -7.46 9.20
N GLN A 346 1.60 -7.37 7.91
CA GLN A 346 2.95 -7.11 7.40
C GLN A 346 3.33 -5.62 7.46
N ASN A 347 2.34 -4.71 7.49
CA ASN A 347 2.58 -3.28 7.68
C ASN A 347 3.20 -2.99 9.05
N THR A 348 4.13 -2.05 9.10
CA THR A 348 4.76 -1.60 10.34
C THR A 348 3.72 -1.07 11.32
N VAL A 349 2.74 -0.29 10.84
CA VAL A 349 1.56 0.10 11.63
C VAL A 349 0.29 -0.06 10.81
N CYS A 350 -0.80 -0.49 11.44
CA CYS A 350 -2.12 -0.39 10.84
C CYS A 350 -3.23 -0.14 11.87
N LYS A 351 -4.41 0.23 11.35
CA LYS A 351 -5.63 0.54 12.10
C LYS A 351 -6.69 -0.55 11.85
N PRO A 352 -6.66 -1.69 12.55
CA PRO A 352 -7.44 -2.85 12.14
C PRO A 352 -8.92 -2.68 12.51
N THR A 353 -9.83 -2.88 11.56
CA THR A 353 -11.29 -2.79 11.78
C THR A 353 -12.00 -4.14 11.70
N VAL A 354 -11.26 -5.22 11.93
CA VAL A 354 -11.75 -6.60 11.81
C VAL A 354 -12.06 -7.17 13.18
N SER A 355 -13.08 -8.02 13.30
CA SER A 355 -13.46 -8.64 14.58
C SER A 355 -12.34 -9.46 15.23
N LYS A 356 -11.42 -10.01 14.40
CA LYS A 356 -10.20 -10.68 14.84
C LYS A 356 -9.28 -9.76 15.66
N TRP A 357 -9.30 -8.46 15.38
CA TRP A 357 -8.55 -7.47 16.14
C TRP A 357 -9.15 -7.25 17.53
N ASP A 358 -10.47 -7.10 17.64
CA ASP A 358 -11.12 -6.98 18.94
C ASP A 358 -10.90 -8.22 19.80
N TYR A 359 -10.97 -9.40 19.18
CA TYR A 359 -10.59 -10.65 19.85
C TYR A 359 -9.14 -10.59 20.36
N THR A 360 -8.20 -10.19 19.50
CA THR A 360 -6.78 -10.10 19.83
C THR A 360 -6.52 -9.15 20.99
N VAL A 361 -7.03 -7.92 20.91
CA VAL A 361 -6.91 -6.91 21.97
C VAL A 361 -7.54 -7.41 23.27
N THR A 362 -8.72 -8.03 23.22
CA THR A 362 -9.38 -8.61 24.40
C THR A 362 -8.52 -9.70 25.05
N ARG A 363 -7.95 -10.61 24.25
CA ARG A 363 -7.08 -11.68 24.75
C ARG A 363 -5.79 -11.12 25.36
N LEU A 364 -5.18 -10.12 24.73
CA LEU A 364 -3.96 -9.48 25.23
C LEU A 364 -4.22 -8.71 26.54
N LYS A 365 -5.32 -7.95 26.62
CA LYS A 365 -5.75 -7.27 27.85
C LYS A 365 -5.97 -8.26 28.99
N GLN A 366 -6.62 -9.40 28.72
CA GLN A 366 -6.79 -10.48 29.70
C GLN A 366 -5.45 -11.10 30.13
N ALA A 367 -4.58 -11.41 29.17
CA ALA A 367 -3.29 -12.05 29.46
C ALA A 367 -2.33 -11.17 30.26
N TRP A 368 -2.39 -9.84 30.05
CA TRP A 368 -1.49 -8.89 30.70
C TRP A 368 -2.12 -8.06 31.82
N GLY A 369 -3.40 -8.29 32.13
CA GLY A 369 -4.11 -7.61 33.21
C GLY A 369 -4.27 -6.10 32.96
N ILE A 370 -4.59 -5.71 31.73
CA ILE A 370 -4.80 -4.31 31.34
C ILE A 370 -6.30 -4.04 31.34
N ASP A 371 -6.75 -3.06 32.12
CA ASP A 371 -8.18 -2.77 32.30
C ASP A 371 -8.89 -2.43 30.97
N THR A 372 -10.07 -3.01 30.79
CA THR A 372 -11.03 -2.63 29.76
C THR A 372 -11.86 -1.46 30.28
N PHE A 373 -11.64 -0.26 29.76
CA PHE A 373 -12.55 0.88 29.96
C PHE A 373 -13.77 0.76 29.06
#